data_AF-A0A937X3W8-F1
#
_entry.id   AF-A0A937X3W8-F1
#
_cell.length_a   1.000
_cell.length_b   1.000
_cell.length_c   1.000
_cell.angle_alpha   90.00
_cell.angle_beta   90.00
_cell.angle_gamma   90.00
#
_symmetry.space_group_name_H-M   'P 1'
#
loop_
_entity.id
_entity.type
_entity.pdbx_description
1 polymer ?
#
loop_
_entity_poly.entity_id
_entity_poly.type
_entity_poly.pdbx_seq_one_letter_code
_entity_poly.pdbx_strand_id
1 'polypeptide(L)'
;QIVGASGIQSAHTFTPTPDQKFAVVETEYQYAPLRIFDLRPGLEGKVNAITEPVGAWQADWRALAHNHEVKWPYVFVSTYEDGLQIFNMADPTAPHTVGWYFTCHCTHMKGFGGVPQFYGNSVFQGAFGVKVRDHDGLIVISDTFTGFWAFKLEGFDGWNGHDWSMPNISSAQNWDSGPEGAPKRAAGATGR
;
A
#
# COMPACT_ATOMS: atom_id res chain seq x y z
N GLN A 1 3.41 3.70 14.98
CA GLN A 1 4.26 2.52 15.09
C GLN A 1 3.41 1.35 15.60
N ILE A 2 3.47 0.16 14.99
CA ILE A 2 2.83 -1.08 15.46
C ILE A 2 3.90 -1.99 16.06
N VAL A 3 3.63 -2.55 17.25
CA VAL A 3 4.51 -3.46 18.00
C VAL A 3 3.68 -4.55 18.68
N GLY A 4 4.30 -5.67 19.06
CA GLY A 4 3.63 -6.74 19.82
C GLY A 4 2.76 -7.68 18.98
N ALA A 5 2.67 -7.45 17.67
CA ALA A 5 2.10 -8.40 16.71
C ALA A 5 3.16 -9.42 16.28
N SER A 6 2.72 -10.65 16.00
CA SER A 6 3.57 -11.78 15.63
C SER A 6 4.41 -11.48 14.40
N GLY A 7 5.72 -11.62 14.56
CA GLY A 7 6.70 -11.33 13.52
C GLY A 7 6.90 -9.85 13.19
N ILE A 8 6.28 -8.90 13.91
CA ILE A 8 6.43 -7.44 13.71
C ILE A 8 7.24 -6.83 14.85
N GLN A 9 8.43 -6.31 14.53
CA GLN A 9 9.29 -5.59 15.48
C GLN A 9 9.03 -4.08 15.49
N SER A 10 8.75 -3.51 14.31
CA SER A 10 8.36 -2.13 14.10
C SER A 10 7.58 -2.06 12.79
N ALA A 11 6.51 -1.30 12.75
CA ALA A 11 5.72 -1.05 11.54
C ALA A 11 5.20 0.39 11.57
N HIS A 12 5.10 1.01 10.40
CA HIS A 12 4.85 2.46 10.30
C HIS A 12 3.70 2.84 9.36
N THR A 13 3.38 1.99 8.38
CA THR A 13 2.34 2.27 7.38
C THR A 13 1.31 1.16 7.38
N PHE A 14 0.03 1.52 7.38
CA PHE A 14 -1.07 0.57 7.27
C PHE A 14 -2.24 1.19 6.53
N THR A 15 -2.93 0.40 5.72
CA THR A 15 -4.09 0.84 4.94
C THR A 15 -5.21 -0.18 5.07
N PRO A 16 -6.40 0.21 5.57
CA PRO A 16 -7.54 -0.68 5.64
C PRO A 16 -8.15 -0.91 4.24
N THR A 17 -8.84 -2.04 4.07
CA THR A 17 -9.75 -2.25 2.94
C THR A 17 -10.91 -1.26 2.99
N PRO A 18 -11.58 -0.97 1.86
CA PRO A 18 -12.72 -0.05 1.82
C PRO A 18 -13.86 -0.42 2.79
N ASP A 19 -14.08 -1.72 3.03
CA ASP A 19 -15.06 -2.23 3.99
C ASP A 19 -14.52 -2.31 5.44
N GLN A 20 -13.27 -1.90 5.66
CA GLN A 20 -12.58 -1.82 6.94
C GLN A 20 -12.46 -3.17 7.67
N LYS A 21 -12.61 -4.30 6.96
CA LYS A 21 -12.48 -5.64 7.57
C LYS A 21 -11.05 -6.15 7.59
N PHE A 22 -10.20 -5.71 6.66
CA PHE A 22 -8.80 -6.10 6.63
C PHE A 22 -7.91 -4.86 6.60
N ALA A 23 -6.65 -5.01 6.99
CA ALA A 23 -5.62 -4.00 6.77
C ALA A 23 -4.32 -4.61 6.27
N VAL A 24 -3.70 -3.96 5.30
CA VAL A 24 -2.33 -4.24 4.87
C VAL A 24 -1.39 -3.41 5.73
N VAL A 25 -0.33 -4.05 6.24
CA VAL A 25 0.62 -3.45 7.19
C VAL A 25 2.04 -3.62 6.68
N GLU A 26 2.77 -2.51 6.64
CA GLU A 26 4.19 -2.43 6.30
C GLU A 26 5.07 -2.28 7.53
N THR A 27 6.18 -3.00 7.47
CA THR A 27 7.18 -3.15 8.51
C THR A 27 8.50 -2.44 8.22
N GLU A 28 8.85 -2.24 6.95
CA GLU A 28 10.03 -1.52 6.47
C GLU A 28 11.37 -2.06 7.03
N TYR A 29 11.50 -3.39 7.19
CA TYR A 29 12.81 -4.03 7.41
C TYR A 29 13.00 -5.23 6.49
N GLN A 30 14.24 -5.40 6.02
CA GLN A 30 14.56 -6.35 4.97
C GLN A 30 14.09 -7.75 5.35
N TYR A 31 13.67 -8.54 4.35
CA TYR A 31 13.12 -9.89 4.51
C TYR A 31 11.72 -9.96 5.11
N ALA A 32 11.13 -8.83 5.54
CA ALA A 32 9.77 -8.81 6.04
C ALA A 32 8.76 -8.72 4.90
N PRO A 33 7.72 -9.56 4.91
CA PRO A 33 6.59 -9.39 4.00
C PRO A 33 5.67 -8.26 4.49
N LEU A 34 4.88 -7.71 3.56
CA LEU A 34 3.63 -7.05 3.91
C LEU A 34 2.72 -8.06 4.60
N ARG A 35 2.06 -7.64 5.67
CA ARG A 35 1.15 -8.49 6.45
C ARG A 35 -0.28 -8.01 6.32
N ILE A 36 -1.20 -8.96 6.21
CA ILE A 36 -2.63 -8.69 6.12
C ILE A 36 -3.27 -9.14 7.43
N PHE A 37 -3.97 -8.22 8.08
CA PHE A 37 -4.67 -8.47 9.35
C PHE A 37 -6.18 -8.48 9.13
N ASP A 38 -6.86 -9.42 9.78
CA ASP A 38 -8.31 -9.39 9.92
C ASP A 38 -8.68 -8.54 11.14
N LEU A 39 -9.42 -7.47 10.89
CA LEU A 39 -9.81 -6.49 11.90
C LEU A 39 -11.07 -6.90 12.68
N ARG A 40 -11.85 -7.86 12.16
CA ARG A 40 -13.15 -8.23 12.73
C ARG A 40 -13.09 -8.67 14.19
N PRO A 41 -12.12 -9.50 14.65
CA PRO A 41 -12.06 -9.89 16.06
C PRO A 41 -11.90 -8.69 17.00
N GLY A 42 -11.16 -7.66 16.61
CA GLY A 42 -11.03 -6.41 17.37
C GLY A 42 -12.29 -5.54 17.28
N LEU A 43 -12.84 -5.37 16.09
CA LEU A 43 -14.06 -4.58 15.85
C LEU A 43 -15.30 -5.15 16.55
N GLU A 44 -15.36 -6.47 16.71
CA GLU A 44 -16.43 -7.19 17.40
C GLU A 44 -16.18 -7.35 18.92
N GLY A 45 -15.08 -6.80 19.44
CA GLY A 45 -14.73 -6.86 20.86
C GLY A 45 -14.35 -8.25 21.38
N LYS A 46 -14.00 -9.19 20.48
CA LYS A 46 -13.58 -10.55 20.85
C LYS A 46 -12.16 -10.59 21.40
N VAL A 47 -11.31 -9.65 20.98
CA VAL A 47 -9.93 -9.50 21.45
C VAL A 47 -9.62 -8.04 21.72
N ASN A 48 -8.76 -7.78 22.71
CA ASN A 48 -8.31 -6.42 23.04
C ASN A 48 -7.24 -5.90 22.07
N ALA A 49 -6.52 -6.81 21.40
CA ALA A 49 -5.50 -6.49 20.42
C ALA A 49 -5.46 -7.58 19.34
N ILE A 50 -5.33 -7.17 18.08
CA ILE A 50 -5.12 -8.08 16.97
C ILE A 50 -3.62 -8.25 16.80
N THR A 51 -3.11 -9.46 17.05
CA THR A 51 -1.67 -9.74 17.04
C THR A 51 -1.22 -10.67 15.93
N GLU A 52 -2.13 -11.43 15.31
CA GLU A 52 -1.80 -12.40 14.28
C GLU A 52 -2.27 -11.93 12.89
N PRO A 53 -1.39 -11.92 11.88
CA PRO A 53 -1.81 -11.71 10.50
C PRO A 53 -2.52 -12.97 9.96
N VAL A 54 -3.46 -12.76 9.04
CA VAL A 54 -4.16 -13.84 8.32
C VAL A 54 -3.49 -14.19 7.00
N GLY A 55 -2.61 -13.32 6.50
CA GLY A 55 -1.85 -13.54 5.28
C GLY A 55 -0.63 -12.63 5.18
N ALA A 56 0.22 -12.93 4.21
CA ALA A 56 1.44 -12.19 3.96
C ALA A 56 1.76 -12.18 2.46
N TRP A 57 2.38 -11.11 1.99
CA TRP A 57 2.83 -10.98 0.61
C TRP A 57 4.24 -10.38 0.54
N GLN A 58 5.04 -10.87 -0.41
CA GLN A 58 6.36 -10.35 -0.71
C GLN A 58 6.71 -10.64 -2.18
N ALA A 59 7.22 -9.64 -2.91
CA ALA A 59 7.65 -9.81 -4.30
C ALA A 59 8.97 -10.59 -4.41
N ASP A 60 10.06 -10.05 -3.84
CA ASP A 60 11.31 -10.77 -3.58
C ASP A 60 11.60 -10.78 -2.08
N TRP A 61 11.88 -11.95 -1.54
CA TRP A 61 12.27 -12.10 -0.14
C TRP A 61 13.56 -11.34 0.22
N ARG A 62 14.40 -11.03 -0.76
CA ARG A 62 15.65 -10.26 -0.57
C ARG A 62 15.44 -8.76 -0.55
N ALA A 63 14.27 -8.29 -0.97
CA ALA A 63 13.96 -6.87 -1.09
C ALA A 63 13.21 -6.36 0.14
N LEU A 64 12.69 -5.14 0.01
CA LEU A 64 11.98 -4.42 1.04
C LEU A 64 10.81 -3.64 0.44
N ALA A 65 9.61 -3.82 1.00
CA ALA A 65 8.47 -2.97 0.72
C ALA A 65 8.50 -1.72 1.61
N HIS A 66 8.01 -0.59 1.09
CA HIS A 66 8.08 0.69 1.79
C HIS A 66 6.72 1.35 1.99
N ASN A 67 5.97 1.55 0.91
CA ASN A 67 4.64 2.10 0.98
C ASN A 67 3.70 1.26 0.11
N HIS A 68 2.41 1.35 0.42
CA HIS A 68 1.38 0.71 -0.36
C HIS A 68 0.11 1.55 -0.41
N GLU A 69 -0.70 1.27 -1.42
CA GLU A 69 -2.02 1.83 -1.63
C GLU A 69 -3.01 0.71 -1.93
N VAL A 70 -4.13 0.71 -1.23
CA VAL A 70 -5.20 -0.28 -1.40
C VAL A 70 -6.28 0.28 -2.32
N LYS A 71 -6.53 -0.44 -3.43
CA LYS A 71 -7.65 -0.24 -4.36
C LYS A 71 -8.27 -1.60 -4.61
N TRP A 72 -9.12 -2.04 -3.68
CA TRP A 72 -9.61 -3.42 -3.63
C TRP A 72 -10.03 -3.96 -5.01
N PRO A 73 -9.55 -5.13 -5.44
CA PRO A 73 -8.73 -6.11 -4.72
C PRO A 73 -7.22 -5.91 -4.89
N TYR A 74 -6.79 -4.84 -5.55
CA TYR A 74 -5.38 -4.58 -5.84
C TYR A 74 -4.70 -3.81 -4.71
N VAL A 75 -3.43 -4.13 -4.51
CA VAL A 75 -2.51 -3.38 -3.67
C VAL A 75 -1.32 -3.00 -4.51
N PHE A 76 -1.05 -1.70 -4.58
CA PHE A 76 0.06 -1.12 -5.32
C PHE A 76 1.14 -0.78 -4.30
N VAL A 77 2.36 -1.26 -4.53
CA VAL A 77 3.44 -1.21 -3.55
C VAL A 77 4.65 -0.56 -4.21
N SER A 78 5.25 0.41 -3.50
CA SER A 78 6.62 0.86 -3.79
C SER A 78 7.58 0.01 -2.97
N THR A 79 8.49 -0.67 -3.65
CA THR A 79 9.36 -1.68 -3.06
C THR A 79 10.84 -1.39 -3.30
N TYR A 80 11.28 -0.15 -3.06
CA TYR A 80 12.68 0.26 -3.22
C TYR A 80 13.31 -0.32 -4.50
N GLU A 81 14.26 -1.26 -4.37
CA GLU A 81 15.03 -1.83 -5.47
C GLU A 81 14.15 -2.60 -6.48
N ASP A 82 13.04 -3.18 -6.00
CA ASP A 82 12.07 -3.93 -6.81
C ASP A 82 11.07 -3.03 -7.55
N GLY A 83 11.11 -1.72 -7.32
CA GLY A 83 10.30 -0.74 -8.04
C GLY A 83 8.81 -0.76 -7.69
N LEU A 84 7.95 -0.74 -8.72
CA LEU A 84 6.51 -0.90 -8.57
C LEU A 84 6.18 -2.39 -8.53
N GLN A 85 5.43 -2.80 -7.52
CA GLN A 85 4.84 -4.12 -7.44
C GLN A 85 3.32 -4.01 -7.25
N ILE A 86 2.57 -4.93 -7.84
CA ILE A 86 1.11 -4.94 -7.76
C ILE A 86 0.70 -6.36 -7.42
N PHE A 87 -0.06 -6.53 -6.34
CA PHE A 87 -0.63 -7.82 -5.97
C PHE A 87 -2.14 -7.74 -5.80
N ASN A 88 -2.79 -8.88 -6.04
CA ASN A 88 -4.20 -9.07 -5.79
C ASN A 88 -4.38 -9.76 -4.43
N MET A 89 -5.30 -9.23 -3.62
CA MET A 89 -5.65 -9.74 -2.30
C MET A 89 -7.14 -10.09 -2.16
N ALA A 90 -7.80 -10.46 -3.25
CA ALA A 90 -9.20 -10.93 -3.22
C ALA A 90 -9.38 -12.10 -2.24
N ASP A 91 -8.38 -12.98 -2.13
CA ASP A 91 -8.18 -13.88 -0.99
C ASP A 91 -7.05 -13.32 -0.09
N PRO A 92 -7.38 -12.72 1.07
CA PRO A 92 -6.40 -12.18 2.00
C PRO A 92 -5.41 -13.20 2.58
N THR A 93 -5.74 -14.50 2.51
CA THR A 93 -4.89 -15.58 3.03
C THR A 93 -3.91 -16.11 1.96
N ALA A 94 -4.16 -15.80 0.69
CA ALA A 94 -3.35 -16.24 -0.45
C ALA A 94 -3.17 -15.11 -1.50
N PRO A 95 -2.59 -13.96 -1.12
CA PRO A 95 -2.31 -12.88 -2.06
C PRO A 95 -1.25 -13.28 -3.10
N HIS A 96 -1.35 -12.76 -4.33
CA HIS A 96 -0.41 -13.05 -5.41
C HIS A 96 -0.11 -11.84 -6.30
N THR A 97 1.12 -11.78 -6.81
CA THR A 97 1.58 -10.70 -7.70
C THR A 97 0.89 -10.79 -9.06
N VAL A 98 0.42 -9.65 -9.57
CA VAL A 98 -0.27 -9.52 -10.87
C VAL A 98 0.42 -8.56 -11.84
N GLY A 99 1.39 -7.77 -11.36
CA GLY A 99 2.15 -6.86 -12.21
C GLY A 99 3.34 -6.27 -11.47
N TRP A 100 4.36 -5.85 -12.21
CA TRP A 100 5.54 -5.22 -11.66
C TRP A 100 6.27 -4.37 -12.71
N TYR A 101 7.09 -3.44 -12.24
CA TYR A 101 8.03 -2.70 -13.07
C TYR A 101 9.23 -2.23 -12.23
N PHE A 102 10.45 -2.58 -12.63
CA PHE A 102 11.67 -2.12 -11.96
C PHE A 102 11.93 -0.64 -12.26
N THR A 103 11.89 0.20 -11.23
CA THR A 103 12.23 1.64 -11.35
C THR A 103 13.67 1.93 -10.91
N CYS A 104 14.33 1.01 -10.20
CA CYS A 104 15.73 1.15 -9.83
C CYS A 104 16.65 0.70 -10.96
N HIS A 105 17.65 1.53 -11.30
CA HIS A 105 18.77 1.14 -12.17
C HIS A 105 19.99 0.69 -11.34
N CYS A 106 19.74 0.09 -10.18
CA CYS A 106 20.76 -0.37 -9.23
C CYS A 106 20.96 -1.89 -9.30
N THR A 107 22.11 -2.36 -8.81
CA THR A 107 22.31 -3.78 -8.50
C THR A 107 21.67 -4.07 -7.16
N HIS A 108 20.91 -5.17 -7.03
CA HIS A 108 20.25 -5.58 -5.79
C HIS A 108 21.25 -5.67 -4.63
N MET A 109 21.00 -4.91 -3.56
CA MET A 109 21.89 -4.84 -2.40
C MET A 109 21.38 -5.72 -1.26
N LYS A 110 22.21 -5.93 -0.23
CA LYS A 110 21.84 -6.66 0.99
C LYS A 110 22.20 -5.87 2.24
N GLY A 111 21.32 -5.92 3.24
CA GLY A 111 21.47 -5.29 4.54
C GLY A 111 21.10 -3.81 4.55
N PHE A 112 20.76 -3.30 5.75
CA PHE A 112 20.92 -1.89 6.10
C PHE A 112 22.42 -1.64 6.07
N GLY A 113 22.99 -1.39 4.88
CA GLY A 113 24.35 -1.81 4.51
C GLY A 113 25.48 -1.15 5.29
N GLY A 114 25.59 -1.33 6.61
CA GLY A 114 26.62 -0.80 7.50
C GLY A 114 26.81 0.72 7.50
N VAL A 115 26.13 1.45 6.60
CA VAL A 115 26.26 2.89 6.42
C VAL A 115 24.87 3.51 6.57
N PRO A 116 24.71 4.54 7.43
CA PRO A 116 23.44 5.26 7.60
C PRO A 116 23.00 6.06 6.37
N GLN A 117 23.61 5.85 5.21
CA GLN A 117 23.39 6.69 4.05
C GLN A 117 22.23 6.13 3.23
N PHE A 118 21.16 6.91 3.20
CA PHE A 118 20.02 6.77 2.30
C PHE A 118 20.44 6.80 0.81
N TYR A 119 21.64 7.32 0.51
CA TYR A 119 22.21 7.42 -0.83
C TYR A 119 23.40 6.46 -1.00
N GLY A 120 23.45 5.70 -2.12
CA GLY A 120 24.52 4.76 -2.45
C GLY A 120 24.11 3.27 -2.36
N ASN A 121 25.02 2.41 -1.90
CA ASN A 121 24.88 0.95 -1.82
C ASN A 121 23.93 0.49 -0.69
N SER A 122 22.64 0.79 -0.81
CA SER A 122 21.63 0.55 0.23
C SER A 122 20.37 -0.08 -0.34
N VAL A 123 19.73 -0.96 0.42
CA VAL A 123 18.44 -1.58 0.05
C VAL A 123 17.28 -0.57 -0.04
N PHE A 124 17.50 0.67 0.38
CA PHE A 124 16.55 1.78 0.32
C PHE A 124 16.64 2.60 -0.99
N GLN A 125 17.36 2.10 -2.01
CA GLN A 125 17.36 2.74 -3.33
C GLN A 125 16.11 2.36 -4.13
N GLY A 126 15.56 3.29 -4.90
CA GLY A 126 14.49 3.01 -5.85
C GLY A 126 13.13 3.56 -5.40
N ALA A 127 12.05 2.81 -5.65
CA ALA A 127 10.68 3.26 -5.43
C ALA A 127 10.40 3.56 -3.95
N PHE A 128 10.11 4.82 -3.65
CA PHE A 128 9.82 5.31 -2.31
C PHE A 128 8.31 5.40 -2.06
N GLY A 129 7.60 6.18 -2.87
CA GLY A 129 6.17 6.45 -2.67
C GLY A 129 5.35 5.89 -3.82
N VAL A 130 4.11 5.51 -3.53
CA VAL A 130 3.11 5.09 -4.51
C VAL A 130 1.78 5.78 -4.25
N LYS A 131 1.12 6.25 -5.32
CA LYS A 131 -0.26 6.75 -5.29
C LYS A 131 -1.03 6.27 -6.52
N VAL A 132 -2.32 6.02 -6.34
CA VAL A 132 -3.22 5.58 -7.41
C VAL A 132 -4.46 6.47 -7.44
N ARG A 133 -4.78 7.00 -8.62
CA ARG A 133 -5.94 7.85 -8.84
C ARG A 133 -7.15 7.02 -9.25
N ASP A 134 -8.23 7.17 -8.50
CA ASP A 134 -9.49 6.43 -8.71
C ASP A 134 -10.16 6.76 -10.05
N HIS A 135 -10.03 8.00 -10.53
CA HIS A 135 -10.74 8.46 -11.72
C HIS A 135 -10.37 7.71 -13.00
N ASP A 136 -9.08 7.43 -13.20
CA ASP A 136 -8.55 6.90 -14.45
C ASP A 136 -7.51 5.79 -14.25
N GLY A 137 -7.21 5.39 -13.02
CA GLY A 137 -6.23 4.34 -12.74
C GLY A 137 -4.78 4.79 -12.95
N LEU A 138 -4.51 6.09 -12.99
CA LEU A 138 -3.12 6.59 -13.03
C LEU A 138 -2.38 6.13 -11.76
N ILE A 139 -1.29 5.39 -11.96
CA ILE A 139 -0.37 4.98 -10.90
C ILE A 139 0.85 5.89 -10.99
N VAL A 140 1.25 6.49 -9.87
CA VAL A 140 2.46 7.32 -9.81
C VAL A 140 3.40 6.80 -8.74
N ILE A 141 4.70 6.82 -9.07
CA ILE A 141 5.78 6.41 -8.18
C ILE A 141 6.79 7.55 -8.07
N SER A 142 7.22 7.84 -6.86
CA SER A 142 8.44 8.61 -6.61
C SER A 142 9.58 7.65 -6.34
N ASP A 143 10.69 7.81 -7.05
CA ASP A 143 11.91 7.01 -6.92
C ASP A 143 13.06 7.90 -6.43
N THR A 144 13.83 7.40 -5.47
CA THR A 144 14.92 8.16 -4.82
C THR A 144 16.10 8.43 -5.75
N PHE A 145 16.18 7.74 -6.89
CA PHE A 145 17.32 7.79 -7.80
C PHE A 145 16.92 8.12 -9.25
N THR A 146 15.79 7.59 -9.72
CA THR A 146 15.35 7.74 -11.12
C THR A 146 14.23 8.77 -11.30
N GLY A 147 13.72 9.34 -10.21
CA GLY A 147 12.78 10.46 -10.23
C GLY A 147 11.31 10.04 -10.21
N PHE A 148 10.50 10.64 -11.08
CA PHE A 148 9.04 10.44 -11.07
C PHE A 148 8.59 9.53 -12.21
N TRP A 149 7.77 8.54 -11.89
CA TRP A 149 7.21 7.60 -12.85
C TRP A 149 5.69 7.62 -12.85
N ALA A 150 5.10 7.40 -14.02
CA ALA A 150 3.66 7.29 -14.21
C ALA A 150 3.36 6.03 -15.05
N PHE A 151 2.41 5.23 -14.60
CA PHE A 151 2.03 3.97 -15.22
C PHE A 151 0.52 3.87 -15.44
N LYS A 152 0.15 3.02 -16.39
CA LYS A 152 -1.18 2.43 -16.53
C LYS A 152 -1.03 0.92 -16.41
N LEU A 153 -1.94 0.30 -15.69
CA LEU A 153 -2.07 -1.16 -15.65
C LEU A 153 -3.11 -1.57 -16.68
N GLU A 154 -2.78 -2.52 -17.53
CA GLU A 154 -3.71 -3.07 -18.52
C GLU A 154 -4.96 -3.62 -17.83
N GLY A 155 -6.14 -3.21 -18.29
CA GLY A 155 -7.42 -3.61 -17.68
C GLY A 155 -7.78 -2.89 -16.38
N PHE A 156 -7.04 -1.84 -15.99
CA PHE A 156 -7.32 -1.01 -14.82
C PHE A 156 -7.43 0.46 -15.21
N ASP A 157 -8.64 0.87 -15.62
CA ASP A 157 -8.94 2.22 -16.09
C ASP A 157 -9.48 3.15 -14.99
N GLY A 158 -9.38 2.74 -13.73
CA GLY A 158 -9.96 3.45 -12.59
C GLY A 158 -10.33 2.50 -11.46
N TRP A 159 -10.77 3.09 -10.36
CA TRP A 159 -11.28 2.35 -9.22
C TRP A 159 -12.51 3.03 -8.63
N ASN A 160 -13.58 2.26 -8.51
CA ASN A 160 -14.76 2.61 -7.72
C ASN A 160 -15.13 1.41 -6.86
N GLY A 161 -15.33 1.62 -5.56
CA GLY A 161 -15.66 0.52 -4.64
C GLY A 161 -16.91 -0.28 -5.06
N HIS A 162 -17.90 0.38 -5.66
CA HIS A 162 -19.16 -0.26 -6.04
C HIS A 162 -19.00 -1.32 -7.14
N ASP A 163 -18.00 -1.17 -8.01
CA ASP A 163 -17.67 -2.17 -9.03
C ASP A 163 -17.23 -3.51 -8.41
N TRP A 164 -16.84 -3.48 -7.13
CA TRP A 164 -16.33 -4.61 -6.36
C TRP A 164 -17.21 -4.98 -5.17
N SER A 165 -18.46 -4.49 -5.12
CA SER A 165 -19.35 -4.67 -3.95
C SER A 165 -18.74 -4.14 -2.64
N MET A 166 -17.93 -3.09 -2.73
CA MET A 166 -17.31 -2.39 -1.62
C MET A 166 -17.88 -0.97 -1.47
N PRO A 167 -17.77 -0.35 -0.27
CA PRO A 167 -17.95 1.09 -0.13
C PRO A 167 -17.00 1.84 -1.07
N ASN A 168 -17.44 2.95 -1.66
CA ASN A 168 -16.60 3.77 -2.53
C ASN A 168 -15.74 4.75 -1.71
N ILE A 169 -14.92 4.15 -0.84
CA ILE A 169 -14.02 4.84 0.09
C ILE A 169 -12.62 4.31 -0.16
N SER A 170 -11.67 5.21 -0.39
CA SER A 170 -10.26 4.87 -0.54
C SER A 170 -9.38 5.85 0.24
N SER A 171 -8.10 5.54 0.32
CA SER A 171 -7.05 6.45 0.82
C SER A 171 -6.91 7.72 -0.04
N ALA A 172 -7.39 7.72 -1.29
CA ALA A 172 -7.41 8.90 -2.14
C ALA A 172 -8.68 9.71 -1.84
N GLN A 173 -8.50 10.99 -1.55
CA GLN A 173 -9.61 11.85 -1.19
C GLN A 173 -10.40 12.27 -2.43
N ASN A 174 -11.72 12.02 -2.42
CA ASN A 174 -12.64 12.52 -3.44
C ASN A 174 -13.01 13.98 -3.12
N TRP A 175 -12.15 14.92 -3.53
CA TRP A 175 -12.32 16.34 -3.21
C TRP A 175 -13.60 16.96 -3.81
N ASP A 176 -14.03 16.47 -4.97
CA ASP A 176 -15.17 17.03 -5.70
C ASP A 176 -16.51 16.60 -5.10
N SER A 177 -16.61 15.33 -4.67
CA SER A 177 -17.86 14.77 -4.14
C SER A 177 -17.90 14.67 -2.62
N GLY A 178 -16.74 14.77 -1.96
CA GLY A 178 -16.59 14.45 -0.54
C GLY A 178 -16.65 12.94 -0.27
N PRO A 179 -16.51 12.53 1.00
CA PRO A 179 -16.71 11.14 1.43
C PRO A 179 -18.13 10.66 1.10
N GLU A 180 -18.27 9.38 0.77
CA GLU A 180 -19.58 8.77 0.53
C GLU A 180 -20.50 8.95 1.75
N GLY A 181 -21.74 9.40 1.52
CA GLY A 181 -22.72 9.67 2.58
C GLY A 181 -22.55 11.00 3.32
N ALA A 182 -21.49 11.77 3.05
CA ALA A 182 -21.36 13.12 3.59
C ALA A 182 -22.37 14.09 2.93
N PRO A 183 -22.94 15.06 3.67
CA PRO A 183 -23.77 16.10 3.08
C PRO A 183 -22.95 16.86 2.02
N LYS A 184 -23.45 16.96 0.78
CA LYS A 184 -22.82 17.80 -0.23
C LYS A 184 -22.76 19.22 0.30
N ARG A 185 -21.57 19.83 0.29
CA ARG A 185 -21.38 21.21 0.71
C ARG A 185 -22.34 22.07 -0.14
N ALA A 186 -23.25 22.78 0.52
CA ALA A 186 -24.20 23.63 -0.18
C ALA A 186 -23.43 24.60 -1.07
N ALA A 187 -23.74 24.63 -2.36
CA ALA A 187 -23.15 25.58 -3.29
C ALA A 187 -23.61 26.99 -2.89
N GLY A 188 -22.84 27.70 -2.07
CA GLY A 188 -23.28 29.01 -1.58
C GLY A 188 -22.49 29.68 -0.46
N ALA A 189 -21.24 29.31 -0.18
CA ALA A 189 -20.41 30.06 0.76
C ALA A 189 -19.09 30.49 0.14
N THR A 190 -19.17 31.28 -0.93
CA THR A 190 -18.13 32.28 -1.23
C THR A 190 -18.28 33.41 -0.21
N GLY A 191 -17.62 33.27 0.93
CA GLY A 191 -17.55 34.29 1.97
C GLY A 191 -16.09 34.62 2.25
N ARG A 192 -15.63 35.69 1.58
CA ARG A 192 -14.42 36.53 1.79
C ARG A 192 -13.10 35.85 2.17
#